data_AF-A0A3B8ZIP6-F1
#
_entry.id   AF-A0A3B8ZIP6-F1
#
_cell.length_a   1.000
_cell.length_b   1.000
_cell.length_c   1.000
_cell.angle_alpha   90.00
_cell.angle_beta   90.00
_cell.angle_gamma   90.00
#
_symmetry.space_group_name_H-M   'P 1'
#
loop_
_entity.id
_entity.type
_entity.pdbx_description
1 polymer ?
#
loop_
_entity_poly.entity_id
_entity_poly.type
_entity_poly.pdbx_seq_one_letter_code
_entity_poly.pdbx_strand_id
1 'polypeptide(L)'
;MSTKEVFWLLSFVWMALATGCSHQSEGRIALYPVFGKLLIDGQPAVGATIKFVPVGQDSKNNWIATSGHRSAAATVQSDGTFQASYYDSNAGAPPGKY
;
A
#
# COMPACT_ATOMS: atom_id res chain seq x y z
N MET A 1 43.51 33.85 -6.19
CA MET A 1 42.47 32.88 -6.60
C MET A 1 41.49 33.63 -7.50
N SER A 2 41.37 33.23 -8.77
CA SER A 2 40.67 34.01 -9.80
C SER A 2 39.15 33.74 -9.75
N THR A 3 38.32 34.77 -9.92
CA THR A 3 36.84 34.70 -9.84
C THR A 3 36.21 33.69 -10.82
N LYS A 4 36.90 33.38 -11.91
CA LYS A 4 36.55 32.33 -12.89
C LYS A 4 36.65 30.91 -12.36
N GLU A 5 37.62 30.61 -11.48
CA GLU A 5 37.79 29.29 -10.86
C GLU A 5 36.67 29.01 -9.84
N VAL A 6 36.22 30.05 -9.13
CA VAL A 6 35.12 29.98 -8.16
C VAL A 6 33.79 29.72 -8.87
N PHE A 7 33.57 30.34 -10.03
CA PHE A 7 32.38 30.10 -10.86
C PHE A 7 32.31 28.68 -11.43
N TRP A 8 33.47 28.11 -11.78
CA TRP A 8 33.56 26.75 -12.32
C TRP A 8 33.31 25.69 -11.23
N LEU A 9 33.84 25.91 -10.01
CA LEU A 9 33.60 25.04 -8.86
C LEU A 9 32.15 25.09 -8.36
N LEU A 10 31.51 26.26 -8.34
CA LEU A 10 30.10 26.41 -7.95
C LEU A 10 29.15 25.70 -8.93
N SER A 11 29.46 25.72 -10.22
CA SER A 11 28.64 25.05 -11.26
C SER A 11 28.73 23.52 -11.15
N PHE A 12 29.88 22.97 -10.76
CA PHE A 12 30.07 21.53 -10.59
C PHE A 12 29.36 20.96 -9.36
N VAL A 13 29.32 21.74 -8.26
CA VAL A 13 28.60 21.37 -7.03
C VAL A 13 27.08 21.36 -7.26
N TRP A 14 26.55 22.29 -8.06
CA TRP A 14 25.13 22.33 -8.41
C TRP A 14 24.67 21.14 -9.26
N MET A 15 25.53 20.64 -10.17
CA MET A 15 25.23 19.46 -10.99
C MET A 15 25.17 18.16 -10.17
N ALA A 16 25.97 18.04 -9.12
CA ALA A 16 26.00 16.84 -8.28
C ALA A 16 24.72 16.67 -7.43
N LEU A 17 24.06 17.77 -7.07
CA LEU A 17 22.82 17.78 -6.27
C LEU A 17 21.58 17.29 -7.04
N ALA A 18 21.64 17.18 -8.38
CA ALA A 18 20.52 16.75 -9.22
C ALA A 18 20.41 15.22 -9.40
N THR A 19 21.37 14.44 -8.91
CA THR A 19 21.39 12.97 -9.10
C THR A 19 20.72 12.18 -7.96
N GLY A 20 20.17 12.86 -6.96
CA GLY A 20 19.71 12.26 -5.70
C GLY A 20 18.20 12.18 -5.51
N CYS A 21 17.39 11.80 -6.51
CA CYS A 21 15.98 11.48 -6.29
C CYS A 21 15.45 10.48 -7.35
N SER A 22 15.88 9.23 -7.29
CA SER A 22 15.09 8.12 -7.85
C SER A 22 14.95 7.01 -6.81
N HIS A 23 14.12 7.26 -5.80
CA HIS A 23 13.59 6.20 -4.96
C HIS A 23 12.50 5.48 -5.77
N GLN A 24 12.94 4.59 -6.67
CA GLN A 24 12.07 3.74 -7.45
C GLN A 24 11.53 2.67 -6.50
N SER A 25 10.29 2.84 -6.03
CA SER A 25 9.61 1.81 -5.23
C SER A 25 9.18 0.67 -6.16
N GLU A 26 10.12 -0.16 -6.57
CA GLU A 26 9.83 -1.39 -7.29
C GLU A 26 9.01 -2.33 -6.39
N GLY A 27 7.81 -2.69 -6.83
CA GLY A 27 7.08 -3.85 -6.31
C GLY A 27 5.96 -3.63 -5.29
N ARG A 28 5.58 -2.39 -4.92
CA ARG A 28 4.41 -2.17 -4.05
C ARG A 28 3.12 -2.10 -4.88
N ILE A 29 2.23 -3.06 -4.69
CA ILE A 29 0.87 -3.03 -5.27
C ILE A 29 0.14 -1.80 -4.72
N ALA A 30 -0.56 -1.07 -5.58
CA ALA A 30 -1.46 -0.01 -5.15
C ALA A 30 -2.58 -0.59 -4.27
N LEU A 31 -2.80 0.00 -3.09
CA LEU A 31 -3.85 -0.40 -2.19
C LEU A 31 -4.93 0.67 -2.14
N TYR A 32 -6.18 0.21 -2.15
CA TYR A 32 -7.36 1.05 -2.10
C TYR A 32 -7.97 0.97 -0.70
N PRO A 33 -8.34 2.10 -0.09
CA PRO A 33 -8.89 2.11 1.26
C PRO A 33 -10.22 1.35 1.28
N VAL A 34 -10.35 0.40 2.20
CA VAL A 34 -11.57 -0.36 2.43
C VAL A 34 -11.89 -0.26 3.92
N PHE A 35 -13.05 0.30 4.23
CA PHE A 35 -13.53 0.49 5.59
C PHE A 35 -15.05 0.38 5.60
N GLY A 36 -15.62 0.08 6.77
CA GLY A 36 -17.07 -0.07 6.90
C GLY A 36 -17.47 -0.39 8.33
N LYS A 37 -18.70 -0.89 8.49
CA LYS A 37 -19.28 -1.29 9.77
C LYS A 37 -19.91 -2.68 9.63
N LEU A 38 -19.67 -3.57 10.60
CA LEU A 38 -20.30 -4.89 10.67
C LEU A 38 -21.14 -5.00 11.95
N LEU A 39 -22.43 -5.26 11.75
CA LEU A 39 -23.42 -5.43 12.81
C LEU A 39 -24.09 -6.80 12.68
N ILE A 40 -24.40 -7.43 13.81
CA ILE A 40 -25.27 -8.62 13.90
C ILE A 40 -26.41 -8.24 14.85
N ASP A 41 -27.65 -8.37 14.39
CA ASP A 41 -28.85 -7.97 15.14
C ASP A 41 -28.79 -6.53 15.69
N GLY A 42 -28.20 -5.62 14.91
CA GLY A 42 -28.01 -4.22 15.27
C GLY A 42 -26.86 -3.94 16.25
N GLN A 43 -26.17 -4.97 16.74
CA GLN A 43 -25.03 -4.84 17.66
C GLN A 43 -23.69 -4.98 16.93
N PRO A 44 -22.63 -4.23 17.34
CA PRO A 44 -21.28 -4.41 16.83
C PRO A 44 -20.78 -5.85 16.93
N ALA A 45 -20.31 -6.40 15.80
CA ALA A 45 -19.71 -7.74 15.76
C ALA A 45 -18.25 -7.73 16.24
N VAL A 46 -18.01 -7.25 17.47
CA VAL A 46 -16.67 -6.99 18.01
C VAL A 46 -15.78 -8.23 17.93
N GLY A 47 -14.55 -8.05 17.42
CA GLY A 47 -13.56 -9.13 17.29
C GLY A 47 -13.79 -10.06 16.09
N ALA A 48 -14.86 -9.89 15.33
CA ALA A 48 -15.04 -10.64 14.09
C ALA A 48 -13.92 -10.33 13.09
N THR A 49 -13.49 -11.36 12.35
CA THR A 49 -12.51 -11.23 11.27
C THR A 49 -13.21 -11.22 9.92
N ILE A 50 -12.97 -10.19 9.12
CA ILE A 50 -13.44 -10.06 7.74
C ILE A 50 -12.27 -10.37 6.82
N LYS A 51 -12.44 -11.30 5.87
CA LYS A 51 -11.42 -11.63 4.87
C LYS A 51 -11.93 -11.29 3.48
N PHE A 52 -11.16 -10.51 2.73
CA PHE A 52 -11.49 -10.13 1.35
C PHE A 52 -10.92 -11.16 0.39
N VAL A 53 -11.76 -12.10 -0.06
CA VAL A 53 -11.36 -13.21 -0.93
C VAL A 53 -11.63 -12.86 -2.39
N PRO A 54 -10.61 -12.73 -3.26
CA PRO A 54 -10.83 -12.37 -4.65
C PRO A 54 -11.72 -13.38 -5.41
N VAL A 55 -12.63 -12.90 -6.26
CA VAL A 55 -13.44 -13.71 -7.19
C VAL A 55 -12.89 -13.63 -8.62
N GLY A 56 -12.69 -14.77 -9.27
CA GLY A 56 -12.15 -14.89 -10.63
C GLY A 56 -10.85 -15.69 -10.70
N GLN A 57 -10.91 -16.87 -11.31
CA GLN A 57 -9.78 -17.76 -11.55
C GLN A 57 -9.04 -17.39 -12.84
N ASP A 58 -8.17 -16.40 -12.76
CA ASP A 58 -7.19 -16.16 -13.81
C ASP A 58 -5.80 -16.20 -13.18
N SER A 59 -5.40 -17.40 -12.78
CA SER A 59 -4.12 -17.74 -12.13
C SER A 59 -2.86 -17.29 -12.90
N LYS A 60 -3.01 -16.65 -14.06
CA LYS A 60 -1.92 -16.08 -14.87
C LYS A 60 -1.71 -14.58 -14.64
N ASN A 61 -2.76 -13.83 -14.27
CA ASN A 61 -2.69 -12.40 -13.94
C ASN A 61 -3.11 -12.10 -12.49
N ASN A 62 -3.54 -13.11 -11.74
CA ASN A 62 -3.85 -12.97 -10.34
C ASN A 62 -2.55 -12.95 -9.53
N TRP A 63 -1.97 -11.76 -9.36
CA TRP A 63 -0.81 -11.54 -8.48
C TRP A 63 -1.05 -12.16 -7.09
N ILE A 64 -2.30 -12.24 -6.59
CA ILE A 64 -2.62 -12.84 -5.28
C ILE A 64 -2.49 -14.37 -5.30
N ALA A 65 -2.79 -15.04 -6.42
CA ALA A 65 -2.72 -16.51 -6.54
C ALA A 65 -1.30 -17.03 -6.80
N THR A 66 -0.44 -16.26 -7.48
CA THR A 66 0.91 -16.71 -7.89
C THR A 66 2.00 -16.44 -6.86
N SER A 67 1.73 -15.60 -5.86
CA SER A 67 2.76 -15.07 -4.95
C SER A 67 2.66 -15.58 -3.51
N GLY A 68 1.72 -16.50 -3.23
CA GLY A 68 1.43 -16.94 -1.85
C GLY A 68 0.96 -15.80 -0.94
N HIS A 69 0.52 -14.68 -1.51
CA HIS A 69 0.18 -13.49 -0.76
C HIS A 69 -1.14 -13.64 0.00
N ARG A 70 -1.14 -13.15 1.24
CA ARG A 70 -2.28 -13.17 2.14
C ARG A 70 -3.38 -12.25 1.59
N SER A 71 -4.62 -12.71 1.62
CA SER A 71 -5.80 -11.86 1.39
C SER A 71 -5.81 -10.69 2.38
N ALA A 72 -6.34 -9.54 1.96
CA ALA A 72 -6.61 -8.46 2.89
C ALA A 72 -7.62 -8.93 3.96
N ALA A 73 -7.45 -8.44 5.18
CA ALA A 73 -8.31 -8.79 6.30
C ALA A 73 -8.58 -7.58 7.20
N ALA A 74 -9.64 -7.65 8.01
CA ALA A 74 -9.96 -6.64 8.99
C ALA A 74 -10.48 -7.28 10.27
N THR A 75 -10.24 -6.63 11.40
CA THR A 75 -10.88 -6.97 12.68
C THR A 75 -11.90 -5.88 13.03
N VAL A 76 -13.09 -6.29 13.43
CA VAL A 76 -14.15 -5.37 13.85
C VAL A 76 -13.87 -4.81 15.24
N GLN A 77 -13.90 -3.49 15.35
CA GLN A 77 -13.65 -2.72 16.57
C GLN A 77 -14.88 -2.69 17.49
N SER A 78 -14.71 -2.13 18.70
CA SER A 78 -15.78 -2.04 19.71
C SER A 78 -17.00 -1.24 19.27
N ASP A 79 -16.84 -0.30 18.34
CA ASP A 79 -17.93 0.50 17.75
C ASP A 79 -18.57 -0.16 16.51
N GLY A 80 -18.06 -1.33 16.11
CA GLY A 80 -18.50 -2.10 14.94
C GLY A 80 -17.79 -1.70 13.64
N THR A 81 -16.91 -0.71 13.66
CA THR A 81 -16.14 -0.30 12.48
C THR A 81 -15.04 -1.29 12.16
N PHE A 82 -14.62 -1.33 10.90
CA PHE A 82 -13.46 -2.08 10.46
C PHE A 82 -12.70 -1.30 9.39
N GLN A 83 -11.40 -1.56 9.30
CA GLN A 83 -10.53 -1.12 8.21
C GLN A 83 -9.74 -2.33 7.73
N ALA A 84 -9.77 -2.59 6.43
CA ALA A 84 -8.97 -3.66 5.83
C ALA A 84 -7.49 -3.31 5.87
N SER A 85 -6.65 -4.31 6.09
CA SER A 85 -5.22 -4.24 5.90
C SER A 85 -4.74 -5.36 4.98
N TYR A 86 -3.75 -5.03 4.15
CA TYR A 86 -3.07 -5.93 3.23
C TYR A 86 -1.59 -5.96 3.58
N TYR A 87 -1.09 -7.13 3.96
CA TYR A 87 0.10 -7.28 4.81
C TYR A 87 -0.09 -6.64 6.18
N ASP A 88 0.73 -7.04 7.16
CA ASP A 88 0.57 -6.75 8.59
C ASP A 88 0.53 -5.24 8.95
N SER A 89 0.57 -4.33 7.98
CA SER A 89 0.63 -2.89 8.22
C SER A 89 0.05 -1.97 7.14
N ASN A 90 -0.24 -2.41 5.90
CA ASN A 90 -0.73 -1.47 4.88
C ASN A 90 -2.26 -1.42 4.86
N ALA A 91 -2.83 -0.22 5.02
CA ALA A 91 -4.27 -0.04 4.96
C ALA A 91 -4.80 -0.25 3.53
N GLY A 92 -5.93 -0.95 3.44
CA GLY A 92 -6.66 -1.19 2.20
C GLY A 92 -6.56 -2.60 1.65
N ALA A 93 -7.06 -2.77 0.42
CA ALA A 93 -7.01 -4.00 -0.33
C ALA A 93 -6.47 -3.72 -1.76
N PRO A 94 -5.82 -4.70 -2.40
CA PRO A 94 -5.45 -4.60 -3.81
C PRO A 94 -6.67 -4.34 -4.73
N PRO A 95 -6.48 -3.82 -5.95
CA PRO A 95 -7.56 -3.76 -6.92
C PRO A 95 -8.00 -5.18 -7.31
N GLY A 96 -9.30 -5.39 -7.47
CA GLY A 96 -9.83 -6.69 -7.86
C GLY A 96 -11.32 -6.80 -7.62
N LYS A 97 -11.87 -7.94 -8.05
CA LYS A 97 -13.19 -8.40 -7.63
C LYS A 97 -13.00 -9.31 -6.42
N TYR A 98 -13.86 -9.19 -5.43
CA TYR A 98 -13.85 -9.91 -4.16
C TYR A 98 -15.23 -10.46 -3.84
#